data_AF-A0AAW2DZW3-F1
#
_entry.id   AF-A0AAW2DZW3-F1
#
_cell.length_a   1.000
_cell.length_b   1.000
_cell.length_c   1.000
_cell.angle_alpha   90.00
_cell.angle_beta   90.00
_cell.angle_gamma   90.00
#
_symmetry.space_group_name_H-M   'P 1'
#
loop_
_entity.id
_entity.type
_entity.pdbx_description
1 polymer ?
#
loop_
_entity_poly.entity_id
_entity_poly.type
_entity_poly.pdbx_seq_one_letter_code
_entity_poly.pdbx_strand_id
1 'polypeptide(L)'
;MEIEELTVKERNLLSVAYKNVIGARQAKWRIISSIEKKEENRSNEDHVSMIRDYRSKIESELSNICDRILKLLDTRLIHSAATSNSKVFYLRMKGE
;
A
#
# COMPACT_ATOMS: atom_id res chain seq x y z
N MET A 1 13.17 0.75 -25.36
CA MET A 1 13.67 0.90 -23.99
C MET A 1 13.92 -0.50 -23.47
N GLU A 2 15.16 -0.83 -23.16
CA GLU A 2 15.49 -2.11 -22.53
C GLU A 2 14.76 -2.21 -21.18
N ILE A 3 14.11 -3.34 -20.96
CA ILE A 3 13.45 -3.65 -19.69
C ILE A 3 14.50 -4.40 -18.86
N GLU A 4 15.22 -3.66 -18.01
CA GLU A 4 16.28 -4.22 -17.17
C GLU A 4 15.68 -4.92 -15.93
N GLU A 5 16.12 -6.15 -15.66
CA GLU A 5 15.65 -6.93 -14.51
C GLU A 5 16.34 -6.45 -13.22
N LEU A 6 15.55 -6.18 -12.17
CA LEU A 6 16.11 -5.87 -10.86
C LEU A 6 16.90 -7.05 -10.28
N THR A 7 18.08 -6.74 -9.78
CA THR A 7 18.88 -7.67 -8.99
C THR A 7 18.13 -8.08 -7.72
N VAL A 8 18.56 -9.19 -7.11
CA VAL A 8 17.96 -9.69 -5.85
C VAL A 8 17.99 -8.61 -4.76
N LYS A 9 19.09 -7.85 -4.65
CA LYS A 9 19.23 -6.78 -3.65
C LYS A 9 18.24 -5.64 -3.90
N GLU A 10 18.13 -5.16 -5.14
CA GLU A 10 17.21 -4.08 -5.50
C GLU A 10 15.75 -4.48 -5.30
N ARG A 11 15.39 -5.70 -5.68
CA ARG A 11 14.06 -6.26 -5.49
C ARG A 11 13.66 -6.34 -4.01
N ASN A 12 14.59 -6.80 -3.17
CA ASN A 12 14.38 -6.85 -1.73
C ASN A 12 14.24 -5.45 -1.13
N LEU A 13 15.08 -4.49 -1.55
CA LEU A 13 14.99 -3.09 -1.13
C LEU A 13 13.63 -2.48 -1.52
N LEU A 14 13.17 -2.71 -2.75
CA LEU A 14 11.86 -2.26 -3.22
C LEU A 14 10.74 -2.83 -2.33
N SER A 15 10.76 -4.14 -2.07
CA SER A 15 9.74 -4.80 -1.25
C SER A 15 9.71 -4.25 0.18
N VAL A 16 10.87 -4.09 0.82
CA VAL A 16 10.98 -3.54 2.18
C VAL A 16 10.48 -2.10 2.23
N ALA A 17 10.93 -1.25 1.31
CA ALA A 17 10.48 0.14 1.25
C ALA A 17 8.96 0.24 1.11
N TYR A 18 8.40 -0.56 0.20
CA TYR A 18 6.97 -0.57 -0.06
C TYR A 18 6.14 -1.06 1.14
N LYS A 19 6.54 -2.19 1.75
CA LYS A 19 5.90 -2.74 2.95
C LYS A 19 5.92 -1.76 4.12
N ASN A 20 7.03 -1.06 4.32
CA ASN A 20 7.15 -0.06 5.38
C ASN A 20 6.20 1.12 5.16
N VAL A 21 6.09 1.61 3.92
CA VAL A 21 5.21 2.73 3.59
C VAL A 21 3.74 2.34 3.82
N ILE A 22 3.29 1.19 3.29
CA ILE A 22 1.91 0.72 3.52
C ILE A 22 1.68 0.48 5.01
N GLY A 23 2.59 -0.25 5.69
CA GLY A 23 2.42 -0.62 7.09
C GLY A 23 2.22 0.60 7.99
N ALA A 24 3.01 1.66 7.76
CA ALA A 24 2.85 2.92 8.48
C ALA A 24 1.48 3.58 8.22
N ARG A 25 0.92 3.47 7.02
CA ARG A 25 -0.39 4.07 6.66
C ARG A 25 -1.54 3.22 7.17
N GLN A 26 -1.45 1.89 7.10
CA GLN A 26 -2.41 0.96 7.71
C GLN A 26 -2.46 1.15 9.23
N ALA A 27 -1.32 1.36 9.89
CA ALA A 27 -1.29 1.67 11.33
C ALA A 27 -2.04 2.97 11.64
N LYS A 28 -1.78 4.05 10.87
CA LYS A 28 -2.52 5.31 11.01
C LYS A 28 -4.01 5.14 10.77
N TRP A 29 -4.39 4.42 9.70
CA TRP A 29 -5.78 4.12 9.39
C TRP A 29 -6.48 3.39 10.56
N ARG A 30 -5.86 2.33 11.11
CA ARG A 30 -6.41 1.60 12.26
C ARG A 30 -6.63 2.49 13.49
N ILE A 31 -5.69 3.39 13.78
CA ILE A 31 -5.81 4.33 14.90
C ILE A 31 -7.00 5.26 14.67
N ILE A 32 -7.11 5.87 13.48
CA ILE A 32 -8.21 6.78 13.16
C ILE A 32 -9.57 6.07 13.17
N SER A 33 -9.68 4.88 12.57
CA SER A 33 -10.91 4.08 12.62
C SER A 33 -11.31 3.71 14.05
N SER A 34 -10.34 3.48 14.95
CA SER A 34 -10.62 3.26 16.37
C SER A 34 -11.12 4.51 17.08
N ILE A 35 -10.61 5.69 16.71
CA ILE A 35 -11.07 6.98 17.24
C ILE A 35 -12.47 7.30 16.73
N GLU A 36 -12.75 7.12 15.43
CA GLU A 36 -14.08 7.29 14.83
C GLU A 36 -15.12 6.48 15.61
N LYS A 37 -14.88 5.18 15.80
CA LYS A 37 -15.79 4.29 16.53
C LYS A 37 -16.01 4.70 17.99
N LYS A 38 -15.00 5.31 18.64
CA LYS A 38 -15.14 5.81 20.01
C LYS A 38 -15.99 7.08 20.07
N GLU A 39 -15.86 7.97 19.09
CA GLU A 39 -16.66 9.20 19.03
C GLU A 39 -18.10 8.97 18.55
N GLU A 40 -18.32 7.98 17.67
CA GLU A 40 -19.67 7.55 17.32
C GLU A 40 -20.47 7.12 18.56
N ASN A 41 -19.83 6.44 19.52
CA ASN A 41 -20.47 6.06 20.78
C ASN A 41 -20.79 7.25 21.71
N ARG A 42 -20.18 8.42 21.49
CA ARG A 42 -20.38 9.63 22.29
C ARG A 42 -21.44 10.57 21.71
N SER A 43 -22.04 10.19 20.57
CA SER A 43 -23.08 10.98 19.85
C SER A 43 -22.64 12.40 19.48
N ASN A 44 -21.35 12.60 19.19
CA ASN A 44 -20.79 13.89 18.79
C ASN A 44 -20.64 13.97 17.25
N GLU A 45 -21.74 14.29 16.57
CA GLU A 45 -21.87 14.18 15.11
C GLU A 45 -20.86 15.04 14.32
N ASP A 46 -20.59 16.26 14.77
CA ASP A 46 -19.63 17.17 14.10
C ASP A 46 -18.21 16.60 14.11
N HIS A 47 -17.80 16.05 15.26
CA HIS A 47 -16.48 15.42 15.39
C HIS A 47 -16.39 14.13 14.58
N VAL A 48 -17.46 13.33 14.55
CA VAL A 48 -17.53 12.10 13.75
C VAL A 48 -17.36 12.43 12.26
N SER A 49 -18.01 13.48 11.75
CA SER A 49 -17.86 13.91 10.36
C SER A 49 -16.41 14.27 10.02
N MET A 50 -15.76 15.09 10.85
CA MET A 50 -14.37 15.50 10.63
C MET A 50 -13.39 14.32 10.69
N ILE A 51 -13.60 13.37 11.61
CA ILE A 51 -12.77 12.16 11.72
C ILE A 51 -12.96 11.27 10.48
N ARG A 52 -14.20 11.13 10.00
CA ARG A 52 -14.53 10.33 8.82
C ARG A 52 -13.87 10.89 7.56
N ASP A 53 -13.91 12.20 7.35
CA ASP A 53 -13.23 12.86 6.23
C ASP A 53 -11.72 12.60 6.26
N TYR A 54 -11.12 12.69 7.45
CA TYR A 54 -9.70 12.38 7.63
C TYR A 54 -9.38 10.91 7.38
N ARG A 55 -10.24 9.97 7.82
CA ARG A 55 -10.10 8.54 7.49
C ARG A 55 -10.15 8.31 5.97
N SER A 56 -11.12 8.90 5.28
CA SER A 56 -11.26 8.77 3.82
C SER A 56 -10.06 9.33 3.05
N LYS A 57 -9.41 10.38 3.56
CA LYS A 57 -8.13 10.86 3.01
C LYS A 57 -7.03 9.82 3.14
N ILE A 58 -6.90 9.18 4.30
CA ILE A 58 -5.90 8.11 4.52
C ILE A 58 -6.18 6.90 3.61
N GLU A 59 -7.46 6.53 3.43
CA GLU A 59 -7.87 5.45 2.52
C GLU A 59 -7.50 5.77 1.07
N SER A 60 -7.72 7.00 0.64
CA SER A 60 -7.34 7.46 -0.70
C SER A 60 -5.82 7.41 -0.90
N GLU A 61 -5.04 7.84 0.10
CA GLU A 61 -3.57 7.72 0.07
C GLU A 61 -3.12 6.25 0.00
N LEU A 62 -3.74 5.36 0.78
CA LEU A 62 -3.47 3.91 0.74
C LEU A 62 -3.76 3.33 -0.64
N SER A 63 -4.94 3.59 -1.20
CA SER A 63 -5.32 3.12 -2.55
C SER A 63 -4.33 3.61 -3.59
N ASN A 64 -3.99 4.91 -3.57
CA ASN A 64 -3.04 5.48 -4.53
C ASN A 64 -1.64 4.85 -4.43
N ILE A 65 -1.18 4.50 -3.23
CA ILE A 65 0.11 3.82 -3.04
C ILE A 65 0.04 2.39 -3.60
N CYS A 66 -1.05 1.67 -3.33
CA CYS A 66 -1.32 0.34 -3.89
C CYS A 66 -1.40 0.35 -5.42
N ASP A 67 -2.15 1.28 -6.00
CA ASP A 67 -2.31 1.37 -7.45
C ASP A 67 -0.97 1.65 -8.15
N ARG A 68 -0.11 2.45 -7.52
CA ARG A 68 1.23 2.73 -8.05
C ARG A 68 2.13 1.50 -8.07
N ILE A 69 2.11 0.67 -7.02
CA ILE A 69 2.93 -0.56 -7.04
C ILE A 69 2.38 -1.59 -8.01
N LEU A 70 1.04 -1.76 -8.05
CA LEU A 70 0.39 -2.73 -8.90
C LEU A 70 0.67 -2.40 -10.36
N LYS A 71 0.59 -1.12 -10.71
CA LYS A 71 0.98 -0.63 -12.03
C LYS A 71 2.46 -0.87 -12.33
N LEU A 72 3.37 -0.64 -11.38
CA LEU A 72 4.81 -0.91 -11.58
C LEU A 72 5.08 -2.40 -11.81
N LEU A 73 4.44 -3.27 -11.02
CA LEU A 73 4.54 -4.73 -11.14
C LEU A 73 4.04 -5.18 -12.51
N ASP A 74 2.83 -4.76 -12.88
CA ASP A 74 2.17 -5.20 -14.11
C ASP A 74 2.81 -4.62 -15.37
N THR A 75 3.26 -3.37 -15.36
CA THR A 75 3.81 -2.74 -16.59
C THR A 75 5.27 -3.05 -16.83
N ARG A 76 6.05 -3.36 -15.77
CA ARG A 76 7.50 -3.51 -15.88
C ARG A 76 8.03 -4.78 -15.24
N LEU A 77 7.86 -4.95 -13.92
CA LEU A 77 8.65 -5.92 -13.17
C LEU A 77 8.28 -7.38 -13.46
N ILE A 78 7.01 -7.68 -13.69
CA ILE A 78 6.57 -9.03 -14.07
C ILE A 78 7.04 -9.37 -15.49
N HIS A 79 6.98 -8.39 -16.41
CA HIS A 79 7.44 -8.54 -17.79
C HIS A 79 8.96 -8.67 -17.89
N SER A 80 9.71 -8.01 -17.00
CA SER A 80 11.19 -8.05 -16.96
C SER A 80 11.75 -9.32 -16.33
N ALA A 81 10.94 -10.10 -15.63
CA ALA A 81 11.42 -11.23 -14.84
C ALA A 81 11.85 -12.40 -15.73
N ALA A 82 13.16 -12.67 -15.80
CA ALA A 82 13.69 -13.75 -16.63
C ALA A 82 13.57 -15.13 -15.96
N THR A 83 13.61 -15.17 -14.62
CA THR A 83 13.60 -16.42 -13.85
C THR A 83 12.23 -16.71 -13.22
N SER A 84 11.94 -17.99 -12.96
CA SER A 84 10.76 -18.40 -12.19
C SER A 84 10.72 -17.75 -10.80
N ASN A 85 11.88 -17.68 -10.12
CA ASN A 85 12.00 -17.08 -8.79
C ASN A 85 11.65 -15.59 -8.78
N SER A 86 12.06 -14.83 -9.80
CA SER A 86 11.70 -13.42 -9.92
C SER A 86 10.22 -13.21 -10.24
N LYS A 87 9.64 -14.03 -11.12
CA LYS A 87 8.20 -14.02 -11.39
C LYS A 87 7.37 -14.32 -10.14
N VAL A 88 7.72 -15.38 -9.40
CA VAL A 88 7.01 -15.76 -8.16
C VAL A 88 7.12 -14.65 -7.11
N PHE A 89 8.28 -14.01 -6.98
CA PHE A 89 8.44 -12.88 -6.06
C PHE A 89 7.47 -11.73 -6.38
N TYR A 90 7.41 -11.30 -7.63
CA TYR A 90 6.54 -10.19 -8.02
C TYR A 90 5.06 -10.54 -7.97
N LEU A 91 4.69 -11.77 -8.34
CA LEU A 91 3.30 -12.24 -8.22
C LEU A 91 2.85 -12.34 -6.77
N ARG A 92 3.73 -12.80 -5.87
CA ARG A 92 3.45 -12.75 -4.43
C ARG A 92 3.25 -11.31 -3.95
N MET A 93 4.14 -10.40 -4.34
CA MET A 93 4.04 -8.98 -3.97
C MET A 93 2.78 -8.31 -4.53
N LYS A 94 2.24 -8.78 -5.66
CA LYS A 94 0.97 -8.31 -6.23
C LYS A 94 -0.25 -8.77 -5.42
N GLY A 95 -0.16 -9.94 -4.77
CA GLY A 95 -1.23 -10.48 -3.93
C GLY A 95 -1.18 -10.02 -2.46
N GLU A 96 -0.09 -9.37 -2.04
CA GLU A 96 0.06 -8.74 -0.72
C GLU A 96 -0.59 -7.35 -0.70
#